data_AF-A0A822FZ53-F1
#
_entry.id   AF-A0A822FZ53-F1
#
_cell.length_a   1.000
_cell.length_b   1.000
_cell.length_c   1.000
_cell.angle_alpha   90.00
_cell.angle_beta   90.00
_cell.angle_gamma   90.00
#
_symmetry.space_group_name_H-M   'P 1'
#
loop_
_entity.id
_entity.type
_entity.pdbx_description
1 polymer ?
#
loop_
_entity_poly.entity_id
_entity_poly.type
_entity_poly.pdbx_seq_one_letter_code
_entity_poly.pdbx_strand_id
1 'polypeptide(L)'
;MSRIDRDLNFNETWMRVSEGLERIYRIQEISPSSHGELYALIYYYCTNTQPQSSGSKIPRRPAQNNLHDGGNLVGEELYTKLKNYLKTYLKEICQVRLFAQESN
;
A
#
# COMPACT_ATOMS: atom_id res chain seq x y z
N MET A 1 4.49 8.94 -19.45
CA MET A 1 3.93 7.75 -18.78
C MET A 1 5.06 7.04 -18.07
N SER A 2 5.07 7.07 -16.75
CA SER A 2 6.04 6.31 -15.96
C SER A 2 5.67 4.83 -16.04
N ARG A 3 6.65 3.96 -16.26
CA ARG A 3 6.42 2.52 -16.33
C ARG A 3 6.01 2.04 -14.93
N ILE A 4 4.80 1.50 -14.79
CA ILE A 4 4.34 0.89 -13.53
C ILE A 4 5.06 -0.45 -13.41
N ASP A 5 6.12 -0.50 -12.62
CA ASP A 5 6.79 -1.76 -12.28
C ASP A 5 5.86 -2.61 -11.43
N ARG A 6 5.63 -3.85 -11.86
CA ARG A 6 4.73 -4.79 -11.19
C ARG A 6 5.42 -5.57 -10.08
N ASP A 7 6.76 -5.63 -10.12
CA ASP A 7 7.60 -6.35 -9.16
C ASP A 7 8.27 -5.39 -8.17
N LEU A 8 7.50 -4.49 -7.59
CA LEU A 8 8.00 -3.57 -6.57
C LEU A 8 7.97 -4.23 -5.20
N ASN A 9 9.05 -4.04 -4.44
CA ASN A 9 9.05 -4.44 -3.04
C ASN A 9 8.13 -3.52 -2.22
N PHE A 10 7.73 -3.96 -1.04
CA PHE A 10 6.82 -3.19 -0.17
C PHE A 10 7.31 -1.75 0.07
N ASN A 11 8.60 -1.57 0.34
CA ASN A 11 9.15 -0.24 0.62
C ASN A 11 9.02 0.72 -0.57
N GLU A 12 9.25 0.24 -1.79
CA GLU A 12 9.14 1.05 -3.00
C GLU A 12 7.68 1.37 -3.33
N THR A 13 6.81 0.38 -3.16
CA THR A 13 5.34 0.56 -3.26
C THR A 13 4.88 1.62 -2.28
N TRP A 14 5.26 1.49 -1.00
CA TRP A 14 4.89 2.44 0.04
C TRP A 14 5.40 3.85 -0.26
N MET A 15 6.65 4.00 -0.68
CA MET A 15 7.24 5.31 -0.99
C MET A 15 6.42 6.06 -2.05
N ARG A 16 6.06 5.38 -3.15
CA ARG A 16 5.23 5.96 -4.21
C ARG A 16 3.81 6.25 -3.72
N VAL A 17 3.26 5.40 -2.86
CA VAL A 17 1.94 5.62 -2.26
C VAL A 17 1.93 6.85 -1.35
N SER A 18 2.92 6.98 -0.46
CA SER A 18 3.04 8.12 0.44
C SER A 18 3.25 9.43 -0.32
N GLU A 19 4.06 9.43 -1.38
CA GLU A 19 4.28 10.62 -2.21
C GLU A 19 2.98 11.04 -2.91
N GLY A 20 2.24 10.08 -3.46
CA GLY A 20 0.92 10.33 -4.05
C GLY A 20 -0.06 10.92 -3.04
N LEU A 21 -0.10 10.36 -1.82
CA LEU A 21 -0.94 10.87 -0.73
C LEU A 21 -0.57 12.29 -0.32
N GLU A 22 0.71 12.61 -0.18
CA GLU A 22 1.14 13.97 0.14
C GLU A 22 0.69 14.99 -0.91
N ARG A 23 0.76 14.63 -2.20
CA ARG A 23 0.26 15.48 -3.28
C ARG A 23 -1.25 15.70 -3.18
N ILE A 24 -2.02 14.65 -2.86
CA ILE A 24 -3.48 14.73 -2.66
C ILE A 24 -3.77 15.68 -1.50
N TYR A 25 -3.08 15.49 -0.39
CA TYR A 25 -3.30 16.23 0.85
C TYR A 25 -2.88 17.69 0.80
N ARG A 26 -1.87 18.03 0.00
CA ARG A 26 -1.44 19.41 -0.23
C ARG A 26 -2.29 20.16 -1.25
N ILE A 27 -3.41 19.58 -1.72
CA ILE A 27 -4.27 20.13 -2.77
C ILE A 27 -3.44 20.51 -4.00
N GLN A 28 -2.45 19.69 -4.34
CA GLN A 28 -1.75 19.82 -5.62
C GLN A 28 -2.65 19.20 -6.69
N GLU A 29 -2.73 19.82 -7.87
CA GLU A 29 -3.46 19.25 -8.99
C GLU A 29 -2.84 17.89 -9.36
N ILE A 30 -3.61 16.83 -9.11
CA ILE A 30 -3.24 15.48 -9.53
C ILE A 30 -3.93 15.22 -10.85
N SER A 31 -3.14 14.94 -11.87
CA SER A 31 -3.69 14.54 -13.16
C SER A 31 -4.48 13.23 -13.02
N PRO A 32 -5.56 13.03 -13.81
CA PRO A 32 -6.28 11.76 -13.82
C PRO A 32 -5.38 10.54 -14.08
N SER A 33 -4.31 10.73 -14.87
CA SER A 33 -3.29 9.71 -15.12
C SER A 33 -2.55 9.33 -13.85
N SER A 34 -2.10 10.31 -13.05
CA SER A 34 -1.38 10.08 -11.80
C SER A 34 -2.25 9.38 -10.74
N HIS A 35 -3.55 9.70 -10.69
CA HIS A 35 -4.50 8.99 -9.83
C HIS A 35 -4.68 7.53 -10.26
N GLY A 36 -4.82 7.29 -11.57
CA GLY A 36 -4.92 5.93 -12.12
C GLY A 36 -3.67 5.08 -11.88
N GLU A 37 -2.48 5.67 -12.00
CA GLU A 37 -1.20 5.01 -11.70
C GLU A 37 -1.10 4.59 -10.23
N LEU A 38 -1.51 5.46 -9.29
CA LEU A 38 -1.53 5.17 -7.86
C LEU A 38 -2.49 4.02 -7.52
N TYR A 39 -3.70 4.04 -8.11
CA TYR A 39 -4.68 2.97 -7.94
C TYR A 39 -4.16 1.63 -8.47
N ALA A 40 -3.61 1.63 -9.69
CA ALA A 40 -3.06 0.43 -10.31
C ALA A 40 -1.89 -0.14 -9.50
N LEU A 41 -1.02 0.72 -8.94
CA LEU A 41 0.09 0.31 -8.08
C LEU A 41 -0.39 -0.47 -6.85
N ILE A 42 -1.39 0.06 -6.13
CA ILE A 42 -1.99 -0.60 -4.96
C ILE A 42 -2.63 -1.92 -5.37
N TYR A 43 -3.37 -1.92 -6.48
CA TYR A 43 -3.98 -3.13 -7.02
C TYR A 43 -2.93 -4.20 -7.33
N TYR A 44 -1.85 -3.84 -8.04
CA TYR A 44 -0.77 -4.78 -8.37
C TYR A 44 -0.08 -5.30 -7.12
N TYR A 45 0.23 -4.46 -6.14
CA TYR A 45 0.84 -4.93 -4.90
C TYR A 45 -0.06 -5.93 -4.15
N CYS A 46 -1.36 -5.68 -4.10
CA CYS A 46 -2.32 -6.58 -3.44
C CYS A 46 -2.61 -7.87 -4.24
N THR A 47 -2.35 -7.90 -5.54
CA THR A 47 -2.68 -9.03 -6.43
C THR A 47 -1.48 -9.79 -6.98
N ASN A 48 -0.28 -9.20 -6.96
CA ASN A 48 0.98 -9.82 -7.39
C ASN A 48 1.57 -10.66 -6.25
N THR A 49 0.73 -11.46 -5.59
CA THR A 49 1.18 -12.50 -4.67
C THR A 49 1.74 -13.63 -5.52
N GLN A 50 3.05 -13.63 -5.77
CA GLN A 50 3.68 -14.86 -6.23
C GLN A 50 3.32 -15.94 -5.20
N PRO A 51 2.67 -17.05 -5.59
CA PRO A 51 2.62 -18.20 -4.70
C PRO A 51 4.08 -18.50 -4.38
N GLN A 52 4.40 -18.58 -3.08
CA GLN A 52 5.63 -19.21 -2.62
C GLN A 52 5.53 -20.70 -2.96
N SER A 53 5.50 -21.04 -4.25
CA SER A 53 5.76 -22.37 -4.75
C SER A 53 7.24 -22.58 -4.54
N SER A 54 7.58 -22.94 -3.31
CA SER A 54 8.77 -23.68 -2.97
C SER A 54 8.98 -24.72 -4.08
N GLY A 55 10.06 -24.54 -4.82
CA GLY A 55 10.42 -25.46 -5.88
C GLY A 55 10.58 -26.86 -5.29
N SER A 56 9.65 -27.75 -5.59
CA SER A 56 9.91 -29.18 -5.49
C SER A 56 9.11 -29.90 -6.57
N LYS A 57 9.85 -30.30 -7.60
CA LYS A 57 9.42 -31.16 -8.69
C LYS A 57 9.17 -32.56 -8.15
N ILE A 58 7.98 -32.89 -7.62
CA ILE A 58 7.58 -34.29 -7.40
C ILE A 58 6.06 -34.45 -7.61
N PRO A 59 5.60 -35.32 -8.54
CA PRO A 59 4.19 -35.65 -8.65
C PRO A 59 3.89 -36.89 -7.79
N ARG A 60 3.02 -36.79 -6.77
CA ARG A 60 2.32 -37.97 -6.18
C ARG A 60 1.24 -37.59 -5.16
N ARG A 61 -0.01 -37.87 -5.58
CA ARG A 61 -1.20 -38.32 -4.82
C ARG A 61 -1.95 -37.35 -3.88
N PRO A 62 -3.28 -37.53 -3.74
CA PRO A 62 -4.14 -36.64 -2.97
C PRO A 62 -4.16 -37.07 -1.51
N ALA A 63 -3.70 -36.20 -0.62
CA ALA A 63 -3.83 -36.40 0.82
C ALA A 63 -4.39 -35.13 1.47
N GLN A 64 -5.60 -35.34 1.96
CA GLN A 64 -6.44 -34.55 2.85
C GLN A 64 -5.69 -33.80 3.97
N ASN A 65 -6.25 -32.62 4.30
CA ASN A 65 -6.08 -31.83 5.52
C ASN A 65 -4.72 -31.12 5.74
N ASN A 66 -4.61 -29.92 5.15
CA ASN A 66 -4.10 -28.73 5.84
C ASN A 66 -4.56 -27.47 5.07
N LEU A 67 -5.87 -27.17 5.18
CA LEU A 67 -6.39 -25.82 4.88
C LEU A 67 -6.03 -24.90 6.06
N HIS A 68 -4.76 -24.54 6.17
CA HIS A 68 -4.30 -23.40 6.97
C HIS A 68 -3.42 -22.49 6.11
N ASP A 69 -3.87 -22.25 4.88
CA ASP A 69 -3.26 -21.30 3.96
C ASP A 69 -4.31 -20.25 3.63
N GLY A 70 -4.68 -19.48 4.66
CA GLY A 70 -5.41 -18.23 4.46
C GLY A 70 -4.46 -17.31 3.72
N GLY A 71 -4.74 -17.07 2.44
CA GLY A 71 -3.79 -16.46 1.50
C GLY A 71 -3.02 -15.28 2.09
N ASN A 72 -1.71 -15.23 1.83
CA ASN A 72 -0.81 -14.16 2.27
C ASN A 72 -1.51 -12.79 2.18
N LEU A 73 -1.84 -12.22 3.35
CA LEU A 73 -2.50 -10.93 3.47
C LEU A 73 -1.49 -9.81 3.19
N VAL A 74 -0.98 -9.76 1.96
CA VAL A 74 0.00 -8.75 1.52
C VAL A 74 -0.56 -7.33 1.68
N GLY A 75 -1.88 -7.17 1.55
CA GLY A 75 -2.57 -5.90 1.81
C GLY A 75 -2.62 -5.46 3.27
N GLU A 76 -2.44 -6.36 4.25
CA GLU A 76 -2.55 -6.00 5.68
C GLU A 76 -1.42 -5.07 6.13
N GLU A 77 -0.20 -5.32 5.66
CA GLU A 77 0.96 -4.48 5.96
C GLU A 77 0.76 -3.06 5.39
N LEU A 78 0.33 -2.98 4.14
CA LEU A 78 0.04 -1.70 3.47
C LEU A 78 -1.09 -0.94 4.17
N TYR A 79 -2.18 -1.63 4.52
CA TYR A 79 -3.30 -1.04 5.25
C TYR A 79 -2.88 -0.51 6.63
N THR A 80 -2.13 -1.29 7.38
CA THR A 80 -1.66 -0.89 8.72
C THR A 80 -0.77 0.34 8.64
N LYS A 81 0.15 0.36 7.67
CA LYS A 81 1.05 1.50 7.45
C LYS A 81 0.29 2.75 7.01
N LEU A 82 -0.69 2.61 6.10
CA LEU A 82 -1.58 3.68 5.69
C LEU A 82 -2.37 4.25 6.87
N LYS A 83 -2.99 3.39 7.67
CA LYS A 83 -3.75 3.79 8.85
C LYS A 83 -2.91 4.58 9.85
N ASN A 84 -1.67 4.15 10.09
CA ASN A 84 -0.76 4.86 10.98
C ASN A 84 -0.32 6.20 10.41
N TYR A 85 0.00 6.26 9.12
CA TYR A 85 0.32 7.51 8.42
C TYR A 85 -0.81 8.54 8.56
N LEU A 86 -2.06 8.14 8.31
CA LEU A 86 -3.22 9.02 8.44
C LEU A 86 -3.43 9.52 9.87
N LYS A 87 -3.26 8.65 10.87
CA LYS A 87 -3.35 9.06 12.27
C LYS A 87 -2.31 10.11 12.62
N THR A 88 -1.07 9.95 12.16
CA THR A 88 0.00 10.92 12.38
C THR A 88 -0.30 12.24 11.68
N TYR A 89 -0.66 12.18 10.39
CA TYR A 89 -1.02 13.36 9.60
C TYR A 89 -2.16 14.17 10.25
N LEU A 90 -3.22 13.49 10.72
CA LEU A 90 -4.32 14.15 11.41
C LEU A 90 -3.90 14.76 12.75
N LYS A 91 -3.05 14.08 13.52
CA LYS A 91 -2.51 14.63 14.78
C LYS A 91 -1.71 15.90 14.53
N GLU A 92 -0.84 15.90 13.53
CA GLU A 92 -0.03 17.07 13.16
C GLU A 92 -0.92 18.25 12.78
N ILE A 93 -1.92 18.05 11.93
CA ILE A 93 -2.85 19.13 11.53
C ILE A 93 -3.69 19.61 12.70
N CYS A 94 -4.20 18.70 13.54
CA CYS A 94 -4.98 19.07 14.71
C CYS A 94 -4.14 19.86 15.73
N GLN A 95 -2.89 19.46 15.98
CA GLN A 95 -1.98 20.20 16.86
C GLN A 95 -1.67 21.58 16.31
N VAL A 96 -1.33 21.68 15.01
CA VAL A 96 -1.08 22.99 14.36
C VAL A 96 -2.28 23.93 14.48
N ARG A 97 -3.50 23.42 14.33
CA ARG A 97 -4.72 24.24 14.48
C ARG A 97 -4.98 24.71 15.91
N LEU A 98 -4.58 23.95 16.92
CA LEU A 98 -4.70 24.37 18.32
C LEU A 98 -3.73 25.52 18.63
N PHE A 99 -2.47 25.44 18.20
CA PHE A 99 -1.50 26.52 18.41
C PHE A 99 -1.81 27.79 17.60
N ALA A 100 -2.49 27.66 16.46
CA ALA A 100 -2.93 28.82 15.67
C ALA A 100 -4.09 29.60 16.31
N GLN A 101 -4.79 29.04 17.30
CA GLN A 101 -5.89 29.71 18.01
C GLN A 101 -5.42 30.52 19.24
N GLU A 102 -4.23 30.26 19.77
CA GLU A 102 -3.68 30.95 20.96
C GLU A 102 -2.86 32.22 20.65
N SER A 103 -2.73 32.59 19.37
CA SER A 103 -1.90 33.72 18.92
C SER A 103 -2.71 34.93 18.40
N ASN A 104 -3.98 35.08 18.77
CA ASN A 104 -4.80 36.24 18.39
C ASN A 104 -5.53 36.83 19.60
#